data_AF-A0AA39UXE9-F1
#
_entry.id   AF-A0AA39UXE9-F1
#
_cell.length_a   1.000
_cell.length_b   1.000
_cell.length_c   1.000
_cell.angle_alpha   90.00
_cell.angle_beta   90.00
_cell.angle_gamma   90.00
#
_symmetry.space_group_name_H-M   'P 1'
#
loop_
_entity.id
_entity.type
_entity.pdbx_description
1 polymer ?
#
loop_
_entity_poly.entity_id
_entity_poly.type
_entity_poly.pdbx_seq_one_letter_code
_entity_poly.pdbx_strand_id
1 'polypeptide(L)'
;MHSSVHAVIWIFLVAVSWAKTPQVVRWNTTNYYGPDGPWQAITAQKLCQSVSSICFAASAGLYDASDSTTAISDNSRGLVWQWASNEAINSSGQAVEMTDVMCMNTSEGLVKVPNSTISAINSQNIVLPDGGSLQVQLGSLSLGAPGHGTQSLSIAGIGQNFPGYLAMQNVTPSNSFSLHYGSASLGLAGTLVWGGYDQSRVLGDVGSFQLGPYGMAPTMLDVQIGVENGQTPFIDNGSSFPGLLELNSSLNNVQPTTINPIVPYLFMSPKTCAAIAQHLPVSLNSDIGLYIWNTTDQQFQRVMSSSAYLAFIFRSSPDANITIKVPFQLLNLTLESPIVQYPQQYFPCRPFYSFDGSGRYYLGKAFLQAAMIGIDWQTMAFFMAQAPGPEIPSPTIQSIGPSDTSIGSLPIANFASSWSKSWTLLAEQSNGTAINNTTNATRSDGATTAATRLATTSNSTNLRLPSTGAKIGIGFGAAIGFLTLLAAGIVTIVYRHRELQRLKAQKQERVTYVTGLHELQGTDTSGLHEMSLGAPPERDASKEYHEKHSRNIYEMDAGSR
;
A
#
# COMPACT_ATOMS: atom_id res chain seq x y z
N MET A 1 18.93 64.62 4.59
CA MET A 1 18.80 64.20 3.17
C MET A 1 19.34 62.78 3.08
N HIS A 2 18.56 61.70 3.11
CA HIS A 2 17.20 61.49 2.59
C HIS A 2 17.10 61.98 1.14
N SER A 3 17.12 61.14 0.10
CA SER A 3 17.02 59.67 0.01
C SER A 3 15.68 59.05 0.42
N SER A 4 14.80 58.87 -0.57
CA SER A 4 13.87 57.74 -0.81
C SER A 4 13.17 58.03 -2.15
N VAL A 5 13.38 57.25 -3.23
CA VAL A 5 12.90 55.88 -3.51
C VAL A 5 11.41 55.87 -3.90
N HIS A 6 11.14 55.46 -5.15
CA HIS A 6 9.79 55.30 -5.69
C HIS A 6 9.17 53.96 -5.28
N ALA A 7 7.88 53.96 -4.95
CA ALA A 7 7.10 52.73 -4.75
C ALA A 7 6.33 52.38 -6.04
N VAL A 8 6.51 51.15 -6.54
CA VAL A 8 5.77 50.60 -7.69
C VAL A 8 4.71 49.63 -7.17
N ILE A 9 3.45 49.84 -7.56
CA ILE A 9 2.34 48.95 -7.20
C ILE A 9 2.08 47.99 -8.36
N TRP A 10 2.24 46.69 -8.07
CA TRP A 10 1.90 45.60 -8.99
C TRP A 10 0.47 45.10 -8.73
N ILE A 11 -0.26 44.77 -9.79
CA ILE A 11 -1.56 44.10 -9.72
C ILE A 11 -1.39 42.67 -10.23
N PHE A 12 -1.57 41.68 -9.35
CA PHE A 12 -1.52 40.27 -9.72
C PHE A 12 -2.88 39.80 -10.25
N LEU A 13 -2.90 39.31 -11.49
CA LEU A 13 -3.96 38.43 -11.97
C LEU A 13 -3.74 37.03 -11.38
N VAL A 14 -4.46 36.72 -10.30
CA VAL A 14 -4.46 35.37 -9.72
C VAL A 14 -5.23 34.44 -10.66
N ALA A 15 -4.52 33.72 -11.52
CA ALA A 15 -5.05 32.52 -12.12
C ALA A 15 -5.31 31.51 -11.00
N VAL A 16 -6.54 31.00 -10.90
CA VAL A 16 -6.87 29.91 -9.96
C VAL A 16 -6.32 28.60 -10.53
N SER A 17 -5.01 28.41 -10.39
CA SER A 17 -4.40 27.10 -10.56
C SER A 17 -4.89 26.22 -9.42
N TRP A 18 -5.73 25.25 -9.72
CA TRP A 18 -6.05 24.18 -8.77
C TRP A 18 -4.73 23.50 -8.40
N ALA A 19 -4.36 23.59 -7.12
CA ALA A 19 -3.13 22.99 -6.64
C ALA A 19 -3.24 21.47 -6.75
N LYS A 20 -2.25 20.83 -7.36
CA LYS A 20 -2.13 19.37 -7.41
C LYS A 20 -2.10 18.85 -5.97
N THR A 21 -3.06 18.00 -5.61
CA THR A 21 -3.25 17.53 -4.23
C THR A 21 -3.21 16.00 -4.19
N PRO A 22 -2.43 15.40 -3.27
CA PRO A 22 -2.49 13.97 -3.03
C PRO A 22 -3.91 13.53 -2.67
N GLN A 23 -4.33 12.39 -3.18
CA GLN A 23 -5.68 11.88 -3.03
C GLN A 23 -5.70 10.72 -2.02
N VAL A 24 -6.20 10.95 -0.81
CA VAL A 24 -6.30 9.92 0.23
C VAL A 24 -7.55 9.07 -0.02
N VAL A 25 -7.39 7.81 -0.38
CA VAL A 25 -8.49 6.86 -0.58
C VAL A 25 -9.16 6.52 0.75
N ARG A 26 -10.50 6.49 0.77
CA ARG A 26 -11.27 6.08 1.96
C ARG A 26 -11.32 4.55 2.06
N TRP A 27 -10.90 4.05 3.22
CA TRP A 27 -10.98 2.64 3.59
C TRP A 27 -12.33 2.33 4.23
N ASN A 28 -12.77 1.07 4.12
CA ASN A 28 -13.83 0.55 4.97
C ASN A 28 -13.25 0.24 6.35
N THR A 29 -13.71 0.98 7.36
CA THR A 29 -13.33 0.79 8.76
C THR A 29 -14.36 0.02 9.59
N THR A 30 -15.54 -0.29 9.03
CA THR A 30 -16.65 -0.92 9.77
C THR A 30 -16.68 -2.44 9.61
N ASN A 31 -16.25 -2.97 8.46
CA ASN A 31 -16.22 -4.41 8.19
C ASN A 31 -14.82 -4.86 7.78
N TYR A 32 -14.51 -6.12 8.08
CA TYR A 32 -13.25 -6.77 7.73
C TYR A 32 -13.52 -8.01 6.87
N TYR A 33 -12.49 -8.49 6.19
CA TYR A 33 -12.60 -9.47 5.11
C TYR A 33 -11.51 -10.55 5.18
N GLY A 34 -11.74 -11.66 4.48
CA GLY A 34 -10.83 -12.81 4.40
C GLY A 34 -10.98 -13.77 5.59
N PRO A 35 -11.08 -15.10 5.35
CA PRO A 35 -11.23 -16.11 6.41
C PRO A 35 -9.88 -16.45 7.09
N ASP A 36 -8.93 -15.52 7.00
CA ASP A 36 -7.55 -15.59 7.46
C ASP A 36 -7.05 -14.21 7.96
N GLY A 37 -7.98 -13.29 8.23
CA GLY A 37 -7.70 -11.91 8.61
C GLY A 37 -7.77 -11.69 10.13
N PRO A 38 -8.53 -10.69 10.60
CA PRO A 38 -9.38 -9.75 9.84
C PRO A 38 -8.57 -8.76 8.99
N TRP A 39 -8.85 -8.67 7.68
CA TRP A 39 -8.22 -7.69 6.79
C TRP A 39 -9.12 -6.48 6.53
N GLN A 40 -8.53 -5.29 6.46
CA GLN A 40 -9.22 -4.08 5.98
C GLN A 40 -9.18 -4.02 4.44
N ALA A 41 -10.16 -3.33 3.83
CA ALA A 41 -10.22 -3.13 2.39
C ALA A 41 -10.70 -1.73 2.02
N ILE A 42 -10.42 -1.31 0.80
CA ILE A 42 -10.93 -0.08 0.18
C ILE A 42 -12.25 -0.35 -0.58
N THR A 43 -13.01 0.69 -0.89
CA THR A 43 -14.27 0.57 -1.63
C THR A 43 -14.20 1.31 -2.97
N ALA A 44 -14.06 0.55 -4.06
CA ALA A 44 -14.38 1.03 -5.39
C ALA A 44 -15.91 1.08 -5.59
N GLN A 45 -16.40 2.05 -6.37
CA GLN A 45 -17.79 2.15 -6.79
C GLN A 45 -17.87 1.91 -8.31
N LYS A 46 -18.91 1.19 -8.72
CA LYS A 46 -19.31 1.07 -10.13
C LYS A 46 -20.21 2.27 -10.51
N LEU A 47 -20.24 2.61 -11.80
CA LEU A 47 -21.20 3.53 -12.44
C LEU A 47 -21.46 4.81 -11.62
N CYS A 48 -20.60 5.82 -11.79
CA CYS A 48 -20.54 7.01 -10.94
C CYS A 48 -21.79 7.92 -11.01
N GLN A 49 -22.92 7.46 -10.48
CA GLN A 49 -24.12 8.22 -10.20
C GLN A 49 -24.00 8.86 -8.81
N SER A 50 -24.70 9.97 -8.59
CA SER A 50 -24.62 10.75 -7.35
C SER A 50 -25.47 10.11 -6.23
N VAL A 51 -24.94 9.10 -5.55
CA VAL A 51 -25.61 8.46 -4.41
C VAL A 51 -25.31 9.22 -3.11
N SER A 52 -26.35 9.68 -2.43
CA SER A 52 -26.26 10.27 -1.10
C SER A 52 -25.93 9.23 -0.03
N SER A 53 -24.93 9.53 0.81
CA SER A 53 -24.73 9.00 2.18
C SER A 53 -25.05 7.51 2.46
N ILE A 54 -23.98 6.75 2.72
CA ILE A 54 -23.98 5.39 3.32
C ILE A 54 -24.43 4.28 2.34
N CYS A 55 -23.47 3.44 1.94
CA CYS A 55 -23.72 2.15 1.31
C CYS A 55 -23.27 1.05 2.28
N PHE A 56 -24.09 0.03 2.51
CA PHE A 56 -23.86 -0.98 3.55
C PHE A 56 -22.87 -2.06 3.08
N ALA A 57 -21.69 -2.11 3.68
CA ALA A 57 -20.58 -2.97 3.24
C ALA A 57 -20.68 -4.45 3.65
N ALA A 58 -21.87 -4.94 4.03
CA ALA A 58 -22.10 -6.23 4.70
C ALA A 58 -22.02 -7.47 3.78
N SER A 59 -21.81 -7.29 2.48
CA SER A 59 -21.54 -8.37 1.53
C SER A 59 -20.68 -7.83 0.39
N ALA A 60 -19.63 -8.56 0.01
CA ALA A 60 -18.82 -8.19 -1.14
C ALA A 60 -19.57 -8.55 -2.43
N GLY A 61 -20.02 -7.53 -3.17
CA GLY A 61 -20.65 -7.73 -4.49
C GLY A 61 -19.64 -8.22 -5.53
N LEU A 62 -20.09 -9.05 -6.46
CA LEU A 62 -19.34 -9.45 -7.65
C LEU A 62 -19.50 -8.40 -8.76
N TYR A 63 -18.45 -8.20 -9.56
CA TYR A 63 -18.52 -7.33 -10.74
C TYR A 63 -19.02 -8.13 -11.94
N ASP A 64 -20.17 -7.73 -12.51
CA ASP A 64 -20.61 -8.13 -13.84
C ASP A 64 -20.36 -6.97 -14.84
N ALA A 65 -20.23 -7.30 -16.12
CA ALA A 65 -19.89 -6.40 -17.23
C ALA A 65 -21.05 -6.16 -18.21
N SER A 66 -22.00 -7.10 -18.33
CA SER A 66 -23.30 -6.87 -18.98
C SER A 66 -24.02 -5.66 -18.36
N ASP A 67 -23.76 -5.52 -17.08
CA ASP A 67 -24.30 -4.61 -16.11
C ASP A 67 -23.69 -3.18 -16.14
N SER A 68 -23.10 -2.72 -17.25
CA SER A 68 -22.54 -1.37 -17.34
C SER A 68 -22.73 -0.74 -18.71
N THR A 69 -23.29 0.48 -18.73
CA THR A 69 -23.35 1.28 -19.97
C THR A 69 -21.99 1.81 -20.46
N THR A 70 -20.91 1.60 -19.69
CA THR A 70 -19.55 2.05 -20.05
C THR A 70 -18.50 0.92 -20.11
N ALA A 71 -18.90 -0.34 -19.90
CA ALA A 71 -18.01 -1.47 -20.10
C ALA A 71 -17.75 -1.74 -21.59
N ILE A 72 -16.51 -2.07 -21.92
CA ILE A 72 -16.06 -2.46 -23.26
C ILE A 72 -15.18 -3.70 -23.09
N SER A 73 -15.66 -4.87 -23.51
CA SER A 73 -14.99 -6.16 -23.32
C SER A 73 -14.11 -6.56 -24.51
N ASP A 74 -12.91 -7.12 -24.23
CA ASP A 74 -12.01 -7.60 -25.28
C ASP A 74 -12.44 -8.99 -25.78
N ASN A 75 -13.53 -9.00 -26.53
CA ASN A 75 -14.11 -10.20 -27.15
C ASN A 75 -13.17 -10.85 -28.18
N SER A 76 -12.03 -10.24 -28.53
CA SER A 76 -11.02 -10.86 -29.41
C SER A 76 -10.11 -11.85 -28.68
N ARG A 77 -9.95 -11.68 -27.36
CA ARG A 77 -9.09 -12.52 -26.50
C ARG A 77 -9.84 -13.66 -25.82
N GLY A 78 -11.15 -13.52 -25.60
CA GLY A 78 -11.97 -14.51 -24.90
C GLY A 78 -11.59 -14.66 -23.43
N LEU A 79 -11.68 -15.87 -22.89
CA LEU A 79 -11.24 -16.18 -21.52
C LEU A 79 -9.70 -16.28 -21.48
N VAL A 80 -9.06 -15.38 -20.73
CA VAL A 80 -7.62 -15.45 -20.46
C VAL A 80 -7.38 -16.41 -19.29
N TRP A 81 -6.65 -17.48 -19.56
CA TRP A 81 -6.29 -18.51 -18.58
C TRP A 81 -5.07 -18.13 -17.77
N GLN A 82 -4.93 -18.74 -16.59
CA GLN A 82 -3.88 -18.41 -15.60
C GLN A 82 -3.94 -16.96 -15.10
N TRP A 83 -5.07 -16.27 -15.26
CA TRP A 83 -5.21 -14.92 -14.76
C TRP A 83 -5.26 -14.88 -13.24
N ALA A 84 -4.75 -13.78 -12.67
CA ALA A 84 -4.53 -13.60 -11.23
C ALA A 84 -3.73 -14.76 -10.58
N SER A 85 -2.91 -15.48 -11.35
CA SER A 85 -2.05 -16.52 -10.82
C SER A 85 -1.01 -15.95 -9.86
N ASN A 86 -0.82 -16.62 -8.72
CA ASN A 86 0.14 -16.19 -7.70
C ASN A 86 0.68 -17.44 -7.00
N GLU A 87 1.98 -17.70 -7.15
CA GLU A 87 2.61 -18.94 -6.69
C GLU A 87 2.55 -19.12 -5.17
N ALA A 88 2.71 -18.04 -4.40
CA ALA A 88 2.75 -18.08 -2.94
C ALA A 88 1.47 -18.69 -2.35
N ILE A 89 0.31 -18.30 -2.88
CA ILE A 89 -1.01 -18.83 -2.52
C ILE A 89 -1.48 -19.98 -3.42
N ASN A 90 -0.65 -20.46 -4.35
CA ASN A 90 -1.01 -21.43 -5.38
C ASN A 90 -2.40 -21.17 -6.00
N SER A 91 -2.62 -19.92 -6.44
CA SER A 91 -3.88 -19.51 -7.05
C SER A 91 -3.82 -19.57 -8.57
N SER A 92 -4.93 -19.93 -9.20
CA SER A 92 -5.12 -19.81 -10.64
C SER A 92 -6.58 -19.55 -10.98
N GLY A 93 -6.82 -18.86 -12.11
CA GLY A 93 -8.16 -18.49 -12.51
C GLY A 93 -8.32 -18.20 -14.01
N GLN A 94 -9.54 -17.80 -14.34
CA GLN A 94 -9.95 -17.28 -15.64
C GLN A 94 -10.43 -15.84 -15.45
N ALA A 95 -10.11 -14.97 -16.40
CA ALA A 95 -10.71 -13.64 -16.48
C ALA A 95 -11.02 -13.21 -17.91
N VAL A 96 -11.97 -12.28 -18.05
CA VAL A 96 -12.18 -11.49 -19.28
C VAL A 96 -11.53 -10.13 -19.08
N GLU A 97 -10.62 -9.75 -19.99
CA GLU A 97 -10.07 -8.38 -20.05
C GLU A 97 -11.10 -7.42 -20.65
N MET A 98 -11.22 -6.25 -20.04
CA MET A 98 -12.14 -5.19 -20.46
C MET A 98 -11.70 -3.83 -19.93
N THR A 99 -12.40 -2.77 -20.34
CA THR A 99 -12.37 -1.48 -19.65
C THR A 99 -13.76 -1.08 -19.18
N ASP A 100 -13.85 -0.38 -18.06
CA ASP A 100 -15.06 0.34 -17.63
C ASP A 100 -14.67 1.64 -16.90
N VAL A 101 -15.64 2.47 -16.57
CA VAL A 101 -15.52 3.56 -15.61
C VAL A 101 -15.41 2.99 -14.20
N MET A 102 -14.30 3.26 -13.51
CA MET A 102 -14.18 2.98 -12.07
C MET A 102 -14.19 4.28 -11.25
N CYS A 103 -14.93 4.29 -10.15
CA CYS A 103 -15.01 5.43 -9.24
C CYS A 103 -14.42 5.06 -7.86
N MET A 104 -13.85 6.03 -7.15
CA MET A 104 -13.36 5.82 -5.79
C MET A 104 -13.49 7.08 -4.94
N ASN A 105 -13.86 6.91 -3.67
CA ASN A 105 -14.08 8.02 -2.74
C ASN A 105 -12.78 8.39 -2.02
N THR A 106 -12.36 9.65 -2.11
CA THR A 106 -11.11 10.18 -1.54
C THR A 106 -11.41 11.26 -0.48
N SER A 107 -10.38 11.85 0.14
CA SER A 107 -10.53 13.03 0.98
C SER A 107 -11.29 14.15 0.26
N GLU A 108 -10.92 14.43 -1.00
CA GLU A 108 -11.45 15.54 -1.80
C GLU A 108 -12.80 15.25 -2.48
N GLY A 109 -13.20 13.98 -2.61
CA GLY A 109 -14.52 13.59 -3.10
C GLY A 109 -14.53 12.32 -3.96
N LEU A 110 -15.50 12.20 -4.87
CA LEU A 110 -15.58 11.06 -5.78
C LEU A 110 -14.66 11.26 -6.99
N VAL A 111 -13.55 10.54 -7.01
CA VAL A 111 -12.67 10.41 -8.18
C VAL A 111 -13.31 9.45 -9.19
N LYS A 112 -13.22 9.80 -10.48
CA LYS A 112 -13.72 9.01 -11.62
C LYS A 112 -12.59 8.80 -12.63
N VAL A 113 -12.26 7.53 -12.92
CA VAL A 113 -11.33 7.15 -13.98
C VAL A 113 -12.13 6.50 -15.12
N PRO A 114 -12.12 7.06 -16.33
CA PRO A 114 -12.71 6.44 -17.51
C PRO A 114 -11.76 5.38 -18.07
N ASN A 115 -12.33 4.34 -18.67
CA ASN A 115 -11.59 3.26 -19.34
C ASN A 115 -10.52 2.61 -18.44
N SER A 116 -10.77 2.47 -17.14
CA SER A 116 -9.93 1.68 -16.24
C SER A 116 -9.83 0.25 -16.76
N THR A 117 -8.64 -0.34 -16.86
CA THR A 117 -8.54 -1.77 -17.16
C THR A 117 -9.16 -2.55 -16.01
N ILE A 118 -10.08 -3.47 -16.34
CA ILE A 118 -10.67 -4.43 -15.40
C ILE A 118 -10.44 -5.83 -15.97
N SER A 119 -10.03 -6.74 -15.12
CA SER A 119 -10.01 -8.18 -15.40
C SER A 119 -11.16 -8.79 -14.62
N ALA A 120 -12.29 -9.03 -15.29
CA ALA A 120 -13.46 -9.62 -14.65
C ALA A 120 -13.17 -11.10 -14.37
N ILE A 121 -13.01 -11.48 -13.10
CA ILE A 121 -12.61 -12.83 -12.70
C ILE A 121 -13.84 -13.75 -12.74
N ASN A 122 -13.88 -14.67 -13.71
CA ASN A 122 -14.96 -15.64 -13.87
C ASN A 122 -14.90 -16.75 -12.80
N SER A 123 -13.68 -17.15 -12.42
CA SER A 123 -13.40 -18.12 -11.36
C SER A 123 -11.93 -18.00 -10.96
N GLN A 124 -11.62 -18.05 -9.67
CA GLN A 124 -10.25 -18.14 -9.18
C GLN A 124 -10.19 -19.01 -7.92
N ASN A 125 -9.44 -20.10 -8.01
CA ASN A 125 -9.26 -21.05 -6.92
C ASN A 125 -7.88 -20.83 -6.29
N ILE A 126 -7.84 -20.72 -4.96
CA ILE A 126 -6.64 -20.92 -4.13
C ILE A 126 -6.61 -22.40 -3.75
N VAL A 127 -5.49 -23.09 -3.98
CA VAL A 127 -5.33 -24.51 -3.61
C VAL A 127 -4.59 -24.63 -2.27
N LEU A 128 -5.16 -25.38 -1.34
CA LEU A 128 -4.59 -25.66 -0.02
C LEU A 128 -3.66 -26.90 -0.05
N PRO A 129 -2.74 -27.05 0.91
CA PRO A 129 -1.78 -28.17 0.93
C PRO A 129 -2.42 -29.57 1.03
N ASP A 130 -3.59 -29.69 1.64
CA ASP A 130 -4.43 -30.90 1.67
C ASP A 130 -5.12 -31.23 0.32
N GLY A 131 -5.02 -30.34 -0.67
CA GLY A 131 -5.75 -30.43 -1.94
C GLY A 131 -7.14 -29.80 -1.92
N GLY A 132 -7.56 -29.21 -0.80
CA GLY A 132 -8.76 -28.39 -0.71
C GLY A 132 -8.67 -27.13 -1.58
N SER A 133 -9.81 -26.45 -1.80
CA SER A 133 -9.83 -25.20 -2.57
C SER A 133 -10.72 -24.14 -1.94
N LEU A 134 -10.26 -22.88 -2.05
CA LEU A 134 -10.96 -21.69 -1.58
C LEU A 134 -11.28 -20.79 -2.78
N GLN A 135 -12.49 -20.24 -2.81
CA GLN A 135 -12.82 -19.13 -3.71
C GLN A 135 -12.24 -17.83 -3.15
N VAL A 136 -11.71 -16.99 -4.04
CA VAL A 136 -11.23 -15.65 -3.68
C VAL A 136 -12.41 -14.72 -3.36
N GLN A 137 -12.35 -14.02 -2.21
CA GLN A 137 -13.46 -13.22 -1.67
C GLN A 137 -13.43 -11.73 -2.08
N LEU A 138 -12.33 -11.24 -2.64
CA LEU A 138 -12.14 -9.84 -3.05
C LEU A 138 -11.42 -9.80 -4.41
N GLY A 139 -11.77 -8.86 -5.29
CA GLY A 139 -11.07 -8.67 -6.57
C GLY A 139 -9.65 -8.10 -6.40
N SER A 140 -9.13 -7.33 -7.36
CA SER A 140 -7.83 -6.63 -7.17
C SER A 140 -7.70 -5.36 -8.01
N LEU A 141 -7.21 -4.28 -7.38
CA LEU A 141 -6.95 -2.98 -7.97
C LEU A 141 -5.46 -2.82 -8.31
N SER A 142 -5.12 -2.52 -9.56
CA SER A 142 -3.75 -2.13 -9.93
C SER A 142 -3.36 -0.80 -9.27
N LEU A 143 -2.27 -0.80 -8.49
CA LEU A 143 -1.67 0.42 -7.91
C LEU A 143 -0.77 1.19 -8.90
N GLY A 144 -1.00 0.99 -10.21
CA GLY A 144 -0.37 1.73 -11.29
C GLY A 144 0.77 0.98 -11.97
N ALA A 145 1.45 1.69 -12.87
CA ALA A 145 2.55 1.19 -13.69
C ALA A 145 3.38 2.35 -14.26
N PRO A 146 4.57 2.08 -14.83
CA PRO A 146 5.40 3.08 -15.51
C PRO A 146 4.68 3.75 -16.69
N GLY A 147 5.14 4.92 -17.12
CA GLY A 147 4.61 5.59 -18.33
C GLY A 147 3.12 5.95 -18.24
N HIS A 148 2.69 6.51 -17.10
CA HIS A 148 1.28 6.73 -16.75
C HIS A 148 0.40 5.46 -16.72
N GLY A 149 0.99 4.26 -16.84
CA GLY A 149 0.29 2.97 -16.86
C GLY A 149 -0.83 2.90 -17.90
N THR A 150 -0.58 3.47 -19.07
CA THR A 150 -1.46 3.42 -20.24
C THR A 150 -1.34 2.07 -20.95
N GLN A 151 -2.27 1.14 -20.71
CA GLN A 151 -2.23 -0.19 -21.31
C GLN A 151 -2.92 -0.18 -22.69
N SER A 152 -2.21 -0.60 -23.74
CA SER A 152 -2.82 -0.86 -25.05
C SER A 152 -3.61 -2.16 -25.01
N LEU A 153 -4.94 -2.07 -24.99
CA LEU A 153 -5.84 -3.20 -25.19
C LEU A 153 -6.25 -3.27 -26.67
N SER A 154 -6.61 -4.47 -27.17
CA SER A 154 -6.85 -4.61 -28.62
C SER A 154 -8.13 -3.90 -29.08
N ILE A 155 -9.10 -3.78 -28.16
CA ILE A 155 -10.34 -3.00 -28.25
C ILE A 155 -10.11 -1.48 -28.22
N ALA A 156 -9.39 -0.97 -29.22
CA ALA A 156 -9.42 0.42 -29.69
C ALA A 156 -9.26 1.52 -28.61
N GLY A 157 -8.58 1.23 -27.50
CA GLY A 157 -8.59 2.07 -26.31
C GLY A 157 -7.33 1.93 -25.46
N ILE A 158 -6.99 3.02 -24.77
CA ILE A 158 -5.91 3.06 -23.80
C ILE A 158 -6.51 2.81 -22.42
N GLY A 159 -6.29 1.62 -21.88
CA GLY A 159 -6.65 1.24 -20.51
C GLY A 159 -5.93 2.10 -19.47
N GLN A 160 -6.65 2.49 -18.42
CA GLN A 160 -6.20 3.42 -17.38
C GLN A 160 -6.04 2.74 -16.01
N ASN A 161 -5.28 3.42 -15.14
CA ASN A 161 -5.10 3.11 -13.72
C ASN A 161 -5.21 4.42 -12.91
N PHE A 162 -5.50 4.36 -11.61
CA PHE A 162 -5.75 5.56 -10.81
C PHE A 162 -4.54 6.51 -10.70
N PRO A 163 -3.35 6.10 -10.20
CA PRO A 163 -2.18 7.00 -10.11
C PRO A 163 -1.81 7.67 -11.42
N GLY A 164 -1.77 6.89 -12.50
CA GLY A 164 -1.37 7.35 -13.83
C GLY A 164 -2.34 8.33 -14.45
N TYR A 165 -3.64 8.01 -14.44
CA TYR A 165 -4.67 8.89 -14.96
C TYR A 165 -4.76 10.20 -14.19
N LEU A 166 -4.70 10.16 -12.86
CA LEU A 166 -4.76 11.36 -12.01
C LEU A 166 -3.55 12.29 -12.23
N ALA A 167 -2.37 11.72 -12.48
CA ALA A 167 -1.20 12.48 -12.85
C ALA A 167 -1.35 13.14 -14.23
N MET A 168 -1.86 12.40 -15.23
CA MET A 168 -2.15 12.93 -16.58
C MET A 168 -3.17 14.07 -16.56
N GLN A 169 -4.23 13.95 -15.76
CA GLN A 169 -5.26 14.99 -15.62
C GLN A 169 -4.82 16.15 -14.71
N ASN A 170 -3.58 16.14 -14.18
CA ASN A 170 -3.07 17.14 -13.24
C ASN A 170 -3.88 17.26 -11.94
N VAL A 171 -4.52 16.17 -11.49
CA VAL A 171 -5.20 16.08 -10.19
C VAL A 171 -4.17 15.83 -9.09
N THR A 172 -3.34 14.80 -9.25
CA THR A 172 -2.26 14.46 -8.32
C THR A 172 -0.92 15.12 -8.72
N PRO A 173 0.00 15.34 -7.76
CA PRO A 173 1.36 15.81 -8.02
C PRO A 173 2.13 14.98 -9.06
N SER A 174 2.06 13.66 -8.96
CA SER A 174 2.83 12.66 -9.71
C SER A 174 2.03 11.37 -9.95
N ASN A 175 2.56 10.49 -10.82
CA ASN A 175 2.12 9.10 -10.99
C ASN A 175 2.74 8.23 -9.87
N SER A 176 2.26 8.41 -8.65
CA SER A 176 2.78 7.71 -7.47
C SER A 176 1.65 7.22 -6.56
N PHE A 177 1.97 6.29 -5.67
CA PHE A 177 1.12 5.95 -4.54
C PHE A 177 1.95 5.65 -3.29
N SER A 178 1.27 5.63 -2.15
CA SER A 178 1.75 4.97 -0.93
C SER A 178 0.62 4.21 -0.22
N LEU A 179 1.00 3.18 0.53
CA LEU A 179 0.11 2.21 1.14
C LEU A 179 0.65 1.75 2.50
N HIS A 180 -0.24 1.68 3.49
CA HIS A 180 -0.06 0.98 4.76
C HIS A 180 -1.40 0.29 5.08
N TYR A 181 -1.37 -0.99 5.45
CA TYR A 181 -2.61 -1.77 5.62
C TYR A 181 -3.39 -1.44 6.90
N GLY A 182 -2.76 -0.79 7.89
CA GLY A 182 -3.34 -0.66 9.22
C GLY A 182 -3.40 -2.02 9.93
N SER A 183 -4.29 -2.17 10.90
CA SER A 183 -4.59 -3.43 11.55
C SER A 183 -6.02 -3.42 12.08
N ALA A 184 -6.85 -4.35 11.63
CA ALA A 184 -8.26 -4.42 12.05
C ALA A 184 -8.41 -4.81 13.53
N SER A 185 -7.62 -5.80 13.99
CA SER A 185 -7.64 -6.28 15.38
C SER A 185 -7.24 -5.20 16.41
N LEU A 186 -6.52 -4.16 15.98
CA LEU A 186 -6.09 -3.05 16.81
C LEU A 186 -6.80 -1.71 16.49
N GLY A 187 -7.83 -1.73 15.63
CA GLY A 187 -8.59 -0.53 15.24
C GLY A 187 -7.80 0.51 14.43
N LEU A 188 -6.57 0.21 14.02
CA LEU A 188 -5.70 1.12 13.27
C LEU A 188 -6.12 1.13 11.79
N ALA A 189 -6.77 2.18 11.32
CA ALA A 189 -7.16 2.29 9.92
C ALA A 189 -5.93 2.31 8.98
N GLY A 190 -6.03 1.59 7.85
CA GLY A 190 -5.10 1.66 6.73
C GLY A 190 -5.16 2.99 5.99
N THR A 191 -4.17 3.22 5.13
CA THR A 191 -4.05 4.43 4.31
C THR A 191 -3.55 4.07 2.92
N LEU A 192 -4.23 4.56 1.88
CA LEU A 192 -3.78 4.55 0.50
C LEU A 192 -3.84 5.98 0.00
N VAL A 193 -2.74 6.52 -0.53
CA VAL A 193 -2.65 7.90 -1.02
C VAL A 193 -2.06 7.89 -2.42
N TRP A 194 -2.71 8.53 -3.39
CA TRP A 194 -2.16 8.74 -4.74
C TRP A 194 -1.49 10.10 -4.86
N GLY A 195 -0.34 10.19 -5.52
CA GLY A 195 0.43 11.43 -5.67
C GLY A 195 1.18 11.89 -4.41
N GLY A 196 1.25 11.05 -3.37
CA GLY A 196 1.72 11.46 -2.05
C GLY A 196 1.67 10.35 -1.00
N TYR A 197 1.85 10.73 0.26
CA TYR A 197 1.87 9.83 1.42
C TYR A 197 1.41 10.49 2.72
N ASP A 198 0.98 9.67 3.66
CA ASP A 198 0.73 10.10 5.04
C ASP A 198 2.03 9.97 5.86
N GLN A 199 2.67 11.11 6.15
CA GLN A 199 3.93 11.16 6.90
C GLN A 199 3.79 10.62 8.33
N SER A 200 2.58 10.57 8.90
CA SER A 200 2.36 9.93 10.20
C SER A 200 2.67 8.42 10.18
N ARG A 201 2.67 7.80 8.99
CA ARG A 201 2.93 6.38 8.74
C ARG A 201 4.41 6.05 8.48
N VAL A 202 5.29 7.04 8.41
CA VAL A 202 6.69 6.87 7.97
C VAL A 202 7.63 7.16 9.14
N LEU A 203 8.13 6.11 9.81
CA LEU A 203 9.02 6.25 10.97
C LEU A 203 10.46 5.83 10.64
N GLY A 204 11.42 6.58 11.17
CA GLY A 204 12.85 6.25 11.10
C GLY A 204 13.44 6.37 9.70
N ASP A 205 14.38 5.48 9.40
CA ASP A 205 15.07 5.44 8.12
C ASP A 205 14.16 4.89 7.01
N VAL A 206 14.12 5.59 5.88
CA VAL A 206 13.36 5.17 4.69
C VAL A 206 14.30 4.46 3.73
N GLY A 207 13.99 3.21 3.40
CA GLY A 207 14.66 2.52 2.30
C GLY A 207 14.11 3.03 0.98
N SER A 208 14.99 3.59 0.14
CA SER A 208 14.68 3.93 -1.25
C SER A 208 15.39 2.93 -2.16
N PHE A 209 14.61 2.20 -2.95
CA PHE A 209 15.06 1.09 -3.79
C PHE A 209 14.69 1.36 -5.25
N GLN A 210 15.47 0.85 -6.20
CA GLN A 210 15.07 0.86 -7.60
C GLN A 210 14.06 -0.27 -7.88
N LEU A 211 12.92 0.03 -8.49
CA LEU A 211 12.02 -0.99 -9.03
C LEU A 211 12.70 -1.75 -10.17
N GLY A 212 12.84 -3.06 -10.00
CA GLY A 212 13.37 -3.97 -11.01
C GLY A 212 12.28 -4.70 -11.81
N PRO A 213 12.65 -5.62 -12.71
CA PRO A 213 11.69 -6.44 -13.47
C PRO A 213 10.81 -7.36 -12.60
N TYR A 214 11.14 -7.50 -11.31
CA TYR A 214 10.39 -8.26 -10.32
C TYR A 214 9.57 -7.37 -9.35
N GLY A 215 9.37 -6.09 -9.68
CA GLY A 215 8.58 -5.15 -8.89
C GLY A 215 9.24 -4.77 -7.55
N MET A 216 8.43 -4.73 -6.48
CA MET A 216 8.85 -4.41 -5.11
C MET A 216 9.64 -5.58 -4.50
N ALA A 217 10.87 -5.81 -4.97
CA ALA A 217 11.70 -6.95 -4.61
C ALA A 217 13.01 -6.55 -3.86
N PRO A 218 12.91 -5.98 -2.64
CA PRO A 218 14.09 -5.67 -1.83
C PRO A 218 14.89 -6.94 -1.46
N THR A 219 16.17 -6.74 -1.18
CA THR A 219 17.05 -7.82 -0.70
C THR A 219 16.97 -7.92 0.82
N MET A 220 16.49 -9.06 1.33
CA MET A 220 16.48 -9.36 2.76
C MET A 220 17.81 -10.02 3.16
N LEU A 221 18.27 -9.69 4.38
CA LEU A 221 19.57 -10.07 4.93
C LEU A 221 19.46 -10.95 6.18
N ASP A 222 18.47 -10.68 7.02
CA ASP A 222 18.19 -11.49 8.21
C ASP A 222 16.72 -11.33 8.63
N VAL A 223 16.25 -12.30 9.40
CA VAL A 223 14.99 -12.27 10.15
C VAL A 223 15.33 -12.57 11.60
N GLN A 224 14.87 -11.72 12.52
CA GLN A 224 15.24 -11.77 13.92
C GLN A 224 14.01 -11.69 14.82
N ILE A 225 14.06 -12.32 15.99
CA ILE A 225 13.11 -12.02 17.07
C ILE A 225 13.79 -11.05 18.05
N GLY A 226 13.07 -10.04 18.55
CA GLY A 226 13.59 -9.09 19.53
C GLY A 226 12.50 -8.50 20.42
N VAL A 227 12.90 -7.66 21.39
CA VAL A 227 12.02 -7.00 22.36
C VAL A 227 12.36 -5.51 22.44
N GLU A 228 11.39 -4.62 22.23
CA GLU A 228 11.64 -3.17 22.21
C GLU A 228 11.96 -2.57 23.59
N ASN A 229 11.21 -2.97 24.63
CA ASN A 229 11.28 -2.42 25.99
C ASN A 229 10.93 -3.47 27.06
N GLY A 230 11.53 -3.36 28.24
CA GLY A 230 11.21 -4.21 29.39
C GLY A 230 11.78 -5.63 29.30
N GLN A 231 11.25 -6.54 30.12
CA GLN A 231 11.73 -7.91 30.20
C GLN A 231 11.21 -8.80 29.06
N THR A 232 11.97 -9.86 28.77
CA THR A 232 11.64 -10.83 27.73
C THR A 232 10.40 -11.68 28.08
N PRO A 233 9.51 -12.00 27.11
CA PRO A 233 8.42 -12.94 27.30
C PRO A 233 8.84 -14.43 27.13
N PHE A 234 10.01 -14.68 26.55
CA PHE A 234 10.48 -16.00 26.10
C PHE A 234 10.98 -16.86 27.27
N ILE A 235 10.65 -18.16 27.29
CA ILE A 235 10.93 -19.06 28.44
C ILE A 235 12.43 -19.31 28.67
N ASP A 236 13.24 -19.24 27.61
CA ASP A 236 14.70 -19.36 27.64
C ASP A 236 15.42 -18.10 28.18
N ASN A 237 14.68 -17.02 28.46
CA ASN A 237 15.16 -15.68 28.80
C ASN A 237 16.01 -15.00 27.71
N GLY A 238 15.91 -15.44 26.45
CA GLY A 238 16.51 -14.72 25.33
C GLY A 238 15.77 -13.41 25.04
N SER A 239 16.49 -12.31 24.85
CA SER A 239 15.94 -10.99 24.49
C SER A 239 16.12 -10.63 23.00
N SER A 240 16.95 -11.39 22.28
CA SER A 240 17.16 -11.28 20.84
C SER A 240 17.60 -12.64 20.27
N PHE A 241 17.06 -13.00 19.12
CA PHE A 241 17.37 -14.23 18.38
C PHE A 241 17.62 -13.85 16.90
N PRO A 242 18.88 -13.56 16.53
CA PRO A 242 19.26 -13.24 15.15
C PRO A 242 19.54 -14.49 14.32
N GLY A 243 19.66 -14.35 13.00
CA GLY A 243 20.06 -15.45 12.11
C GLY A 243 18.98 -16.50 11.86
N LEU A 244 17.69 -16.15 12.01
CA LEU A 244 16.58 -17.09 11.78
C LEU A 244 16.27 -17.30 10.29
N LEU A 245 16.91 -16.51 9.41
CA LEU A 245 16.73 -16.58 7.97
C LEU A 245 17.60 -17.67 7.32
N GLU A 246 16.97 -18.61 6.61
CA GLU A 246 17.67 -19.47 5.66
C GLU A 246 18.13 -18.65 4.45
N LEU A 247 19.40 -18.24 4.48
CA LEU A 247 20.06 -17.58 3.36
C LEU A 247 20.46 -18.59 2.28
N ASN A 248 20.11 -18.31 1.03
CA ASN A 248 20.51 -19.12 -0.11
C ASN A 248 22.01 -18.90 -0.41
N SER A 249 22.83 -19.91 -0.13
CA SER A 249 24.28 -19.88 -0.35
C SER A 249 24.67 -19.79 -1.83
N SER A 250 23.81 -20.25 -2.74
CA SER A 250 24.00 -20.07 -4.19
C SER A 250 23.70 -18.64 -4.67
N LEU A 251 23.10 -17.79 -3.83
CA LEU A 251 22.82 -16.38 -4.09
C LEU A 251 23.71 -15.46 -3.23
N ASN A 252 24.98 -15.82 -3.00
CA ASN A 252 25.93 -15.01 -2.20
C ASN A 252 25.40 -14.63 -0.80
N ASN A 253 24.61 -15.51 -0.17
CA ASN A 253 23.95 -15.27 1.12
C ASN A 253 23.02 -14.03 1.10
N VAL A 254 22.27 -13.80 0.02
CA VAL A 254 21.15 -12.83 -0.01
C VAL A 254 19.82 -13.50 -0.33
N GLN A 255 18.73 -13.02 0.27
CA GLN A 255 17.39 -13.57 0.05
C GLN A 255 16.52 -12.59 -0.75
N PRO A 256 16.24 -12.85 -2.05
CA PRO A 256 15.29 -12.06 -2.81
C PRO A 256 13.89 -12.20 -2.20
N THR A 257 13.27 -11.06 -1.88
CA THR A 257 12.02 -10.99 -1.12
C THR A 257 11.09 -10.00 -1.79
N THR A 258 9.91 -10.44 -2.23
CA THR A 258 8.92 -9.58 -2.88
C THR A 258 7.86 -9.14 -1.86
N ILE A 259 7.67 -7.83 -1.73
CA ILE A 259 6.56 -7.26 -0.97
C ILE A 259 5.30 -7.35 -1.84
N ASN A 260 4.23 -8.00 -1.36
CA ASN A 260 3.07 -8.32 -2.18
C ASN A 260 1.73 -8.06 -1.45
N PRO A 261 1.07 -6.91 -1.69
CA PRO A 261 -0.23 -6.56 -1.09
C PRO A 261 -1.34 -7.63 -1.20
N ILE A 262 -1.36 -8.42 -2.27
CA ILE A 262 -2.42 -9.41 -2.55
C ILE A 262 -2.41 -10.54 -1.51
N VAL A 263 -1.21 -11.01 -1.13
CA VAL A 263 -1.07 -12.25 -0.36
C VAL A 263 -1.17 -11.97 1.14
N PRO A 264 -1.83 -12.85 1.92
CA PRO A 264 -2.10 -12.58 3.33
C PRO A 264 -0.86 -12.75 4.24
N TYR A 265 -0.05 -13.78 3.99
CA TYR A 265 0.96 -14.28 4.93
C TYR A 265 2.41 -13.83 4.63
N LEU A 266 3.33 -14.29 5.49
CA LEU A 266 4.78 -14.29 5.32
C LEU A 266 5.18 -15.64 4.69
N PHE A 267 5.39 -15.69 3.38
CA PHE A 267 5.77 -16.91 2.65
C PHE A 267 7.28 -16.99 2.61
N MET A 268 7.83 -17.90 3.40
CA MET A 268 9.27 -18.07 3.63
C MET A 268 9.61 -19.56 3.63
N SER A 269 10.90 -19.91 3.54
CA SER A 269 11.27 -21.34 3.51
C SER A 269 10.78 -22.07 4.78
N PRO A 270 10.55 -23.40 4.70
CA PRO A 270 10.17 -24.17 5.88
C PRO A 270 11.19 -24.08 7.01
N LYS A 271 12.49 -23.93 6.72
CA LYS A 271 13.51 -23.73 7.76
C LYS A 271 13.40 -22.36 8.43
N THR A 272 13.18 -21.29 7.66
CA THR A 272 12.97 -19.94 8.22
C THR A 272 11.74 -19.91 9.12
N CYS A 273 10.59 -20.44 8.66
CA CYS A 273 9.40 -20.51 9.53
C CYS A 273 9.62 -21.42 10.75
N ALA A 274 10.32 -22.55 10.62
CA ALA A 274 10.61 -23.44 11.75
C ALA A 274 11.62 -22.86 12.75
N ALA A 275 12.58 -22.04 12.32
CA ALA A 275 13.52 -21.32 13.19
C ALA A 275 12.79 -20.28 14.03
N ILE A 276 11.88 -19.51 13.42
CA ILE A 276 11.03 -18.55 14.13
C ILE A 276 10.08 -19.28 15.10
N ALA A 277 9.45 -20.38 14.66
CA ALA A 277 8.52 -21.16 15.46
C ALA A 277 9.13 -21.82 16.70
N GLN A 278 10.43 -22.15 16.69
CA GLN A 278 11.11 -22.74 17.86
C GLN A 278 11.08 -21.84 19.11
N HIS A 279 10.95 -20.53 18.95
CA HIS A 279 10.86 -19.57 20.05
C HIS A 279 9.41 -19.18 20.41
N LEU A 280 8.40 -19.86 19.82
CA LEU A 280 6.99 -19.48 19.95
C LEU A 280 6.12 -20.69 20.34
N PRO A 281 5.09 -20.51 21.18
CA PRO A 281 4.11 -21.55 21.49
C PRO A 281 3.14 -21.76 20.31
N VAL A 282 3.66 -22.34 19.22
CA VAL A 282 2.93 -22.63 17.98
C VAL A 282 3.16 -24.06 17.50
N SER A 283 2.20 -24.61 16.75
CA SER A 283 2.33 -25.90 16.08
C SER A 283 1.90 -25.80 14.63
N LEU A 284 2.71 -26.31 13.69
CA LEU A 284 2.35 -26.38 12.28
C LEU A 284 1.16 -27.34 12.08
N ASN A 285 0.04 -26.82 11.59
CA ASN A 285 -1.00 -27.61 10.97
C ASN A 285 -0.58 -27.86 9.50
N SER A 286 -0.31 -29.14 9.18
CA SER A 286 0.13 -29.60 7.86
C SER A 286 -0.87 -29.30 6.76
N ASP A 287 -2.16 -29.44 7.07
CA ASP A 287 -3.23 -29.62 6.09
C ASP A 287 -3.56 -28.28 5.41
N ILE A 288 -3.49 -27.20 6.19
CA ILE A 288 -3.60 -25.81 5.72
C ILE A 288 -2.24 -25.11 5.54
N GLY A 289 -1.14 -25.72 5.99
CA GLY A 289 0.23 -25.20 5.89
C GLY A 289 0.49 -23.93 6.71
N LEU A 290 -0.07 -23.84 7.92
CA LEU A 290 0.01 -22.67 8.80
C LEU A 290 0.25 -23.06 10.26
N TYR A 291 0.93 -22.18 11.01
CA TYR A 291 1.22 -22.40 12.43
C TYR A 291 0.07 -21.91 13.30
N ILE A 292 -0.56 -22.79 14.07
CA ILE A 292 -1.62 -22.44 15.03
C ILE A 292 -1.00 -22.04 16.37
N TRP A 293 -1.50 -20.98 17.01
CA TRP A 293 -1.08 -20.57 18.35
C TRP A 293 -1.67 -21.48 19.43
N ASN A 294 -0.85 -21.94 20.37
CA ASN A 294 -1.36 -22.51 21.62
C ASN A 294 -1.79 -21.36 22.56
N THR A 295 -3.04 -20.92 22.41
CA THR A 295 -3.62 -19.80 23.17
C THR A 295 -3.72 -20.05 24.69
N THR A 296 -3.59 -21.32 25.11
CA THR A 296 -3.57 -21.72 26.53
C THR A 296 -2.17 -21.66 27.17
N ASP A 297 -1.12 -21.44 26.36
CA ASP A 297 0.25 -21.33 26.86
C ASP A 297 0.48 -20.01 27.61
N GLN A 298 1.22 -20.05 28.72
CA GLN A 298 1.60 -18.84 29.45
C GLN A 298 2.54 -17.94 28.63
N GLN A 299 3.39 -18.51 27.78
CA GLN A 299 4.24 -17.75 26.88
C GLN A 299 3.42 -17.03 25.80
N PHE A 300 2.30 -17.59 25.33
CA PHE A 300 1.46 -16.93 24.33
C PHE A 300 0.95 -15.60 24.86
N GLN A 301 0.35 -15.61 26.05
CA GLN A 301 -0.17 -14.40 26.69
C GLN A 301 0.95 -13.37 26.92
N ARG A 302 2.13 -13.79 27.41
CA ARG A 302 3.29 -12.89 27.58
C ARG A 302 3.78 -12.29 26.25
N VAL A 303 3.92 -13.10 25.20
CA VAL A 303 4.37 -12.61 23.88
C VAL A 303 3.37 -11.60 23.33
N MET A 304 2.07 -11.90 23.40
CA MET A 304 1.00 -11.04 22.87
C MET A 304 0.81 -9.72 23.61
N SER A 305 1.12 -9.67 24.91
CA SER A 305 1.09 -8.42 25.68
C SER A 305 2.43 -7.65 25.65
N SER A 306 3.54 -8.30 25.32
CA SER A 306 4.87 -7.69 25.34
C SER A 306 5.16 -6.80 24.14
N SER A 307 6.28 -6.05 24.20
CA SER A 307 6.86 -5.37 23.04
C SER A 307 7.75 -6.28 22.19
N ALA A 308 7.50 -7.59 22.16
CA ALA A 308 8.24 -8.51 21.31
C ALA A 308 7.81 -8.41 19.86
N TYR A 309 8.77 -8.53 18.95
CA TYR A 309 8.57 -8.37 17.51
C TYR A 309 9.35 -9.40 16.70
N LEU A 310 8.89 -9.63 15.48
CA LEU A 310 9.65 -10.22 14.39
C LEU A 310 10.21 -9.07 13.53
N ALA A 311 11.53 -8.98 13.40
CA ALA A 311 12.21 -7.96 12.61
C ALA A 311 12.73 -8.54 11.29
N PHE A 312 12.55 -7.77 10.22
CA PHE A 312 13.02 -8.07 8.88
C PHE A 312 14.06 -7.02 8.48
N ILE A 313 15.27 -7.44 8.15
CA ILE A 313 16.39 -6.54 7.82
C ILE A 313 16.64 -6.58 6.31
N PHE A 314 16.56 -5.43 5.65
CA PHE A 314 16.73 -5.29 4.21
C PHE A 314 17.90 -4.37 3.87
N ARG A 315 18.64 -4.69 2.80
CA ARG A 315 19.70 -3.82 2.26
C ARG A 315 19.08 -2.66 1.47
N SER A 316 19.18 -1.43 1.96
CA SER A 316 18.71 -0.22 1.25
C SER A 316 19.80 0.40 0.36
N SER A 317 21.08 0.25 0.72
CA SER A 317 22.23 0.60 -0.12
C SER A 317 23.40 -0.38 0.13
N PRO A 318 24.53 -0.30 -0.59
CA PRO A 318 25.69 -1.16 -0.29
C PRO A 318 26.14 -1.10 1.18
N ASP A 319 26.02 0.08 1.81
CA ASP A 319 26.53 0.39 3.15
C ASP A 319 25.41 0.63 4.18
N ALA A 320 24.13 0.54 3.79
CA ALA A 320 22.98 0.84 4.64
C ALA A 320 21.89 -0.24 4.58
N ASN A 321 21.27 -0.47 5.74
CA ASN A 321 20.14 -1.37 5.92
C ASN A 321 18.96 -0.60 6.51
N ILE A 322 17.74 -1.08 6.26
CA ILE A 322 16.55 -0.73 7.05
C ILE A 322 16.01 -1.96 7.78
N THR A 323 15.40 -1.73 8.94
CA THR A 323 14.77 -2.78 9.75
C THR A 323 13.29 -2.48 9.93
N ILE A 324 12.43 -3.43 9.56
CA ILE A 324 10.99 -3.36 9.83
C ILE A 324 10.67 -4.32 10.97
N LYS A 325 10.22 -3.78 12.09
CA LYS A 325 9.76 -4.51 13.28
C LYS A 325 8.25 -4.71 13.20
N VAL A 326 7.82 -5.97 13.28
CA VAL A 326 6.41 -6.37 13.29
C VAL A 326 6.09 -6.99 14.66
N PRO A 327 5.46 -6.24 15.59
CA PRO A 327 5.06 -6.78 16.90
C PRO A 327 4.18 -8.01 16.78
N PHE A 328 4.39 -9.01 17.65
CA PHE A 328 3.66 -10.29 17.56
C PHE A 328 2.14 -10.16 17.68
N GLN A 329 1.66 -9.08 18.30
CA GLN A 329 0.25 -8.73 18.38
C GLN A 329 -0.41 -8.52 16.98
N LEU A 330 0.36 -8.11 15.97
CA LEU A 330 -0.09 -8.05 14.56
C LEU A 330 -0.06 -9.42 13.87
N LEU A 331 0.76 -10.34 14.38
CA LEU A 331 0.98 -11.69 13.86
C LEU A 331 0.14 -12.74 14.61
N ASN A 332 -0.90 -12.28 15.31
CA ASN A 332 -1.94 -13.07 15.93
C ASN A 332 -3.26 -12.86 15.19
N LEU A 333 -3.33 -13.47 14.01
CA LEU A 333 -4.46 -13.38 13.09
C LEU A 333 -5.43 -14.55 13.35
N THR A 334 -6.62 -14.50 12.76
CA THR A 334 -7.69 -15.48 13.00
C THR A 334 -8.06 -16.17 11.70
N LEU A 335 -7.95 -17.50 11.69
CA LEU A 335 -8.57 -18.35 10.68
C LEU A 335 -10.04 -18.55 11.00
N GLU A 336 -10.89 -18.51 9.99
CA GLU A 336 -12.34 -18.74 10.09
C GLU A 336 -12.82 -19.71 9.00
N SER A 337 -14.14 -19.92 8.93
CA SER A 337 -14.76 -20.70 7.86
C SER A 337 -14.59 -20.00 6.50
N PRO A 338 -14.22 -20.72 5.41
CA PRO A 338 -14.17 -22.17 5.28
C PRO A 338 -12.76 -22.80 5.46
N ILE A 339 -11.75 -22.08 5.93
CA ILE A 339 -10.40 -22.65 6.18
C ILE A 339 -10.41 -23.58 7.40
N VAL A 340 -11.12 -23.18 8.46
CA VAL A 340 -11.31 -23.96 9.69
C VAL A 340 -12.78 -24.01 10.10
N GLN A 341 -13.19 -25.10 10.75
CA GLN A 341 -14.58 -25.27 11.21
C GLN A 341 -14.96 -24.29 12.35
N TYR A 342 -13.98 -23.92 13.18
CA TYR A 342 -14.14 -23.02 14.32
C TYR A 342 -12.99 -22.02 14.32
N PRO A 343 -13.20 -20.75 14.72
CA PRO A 343 -12.15 -19.74 14.70
C PRO A 343 -10.88 -20.15 15.47
N GLN A 344 -9.72 -19.98 14.85
CA GLN A 344 -8.41 -20.33 15.42
C GLN A 344 -7.40 -19.21 15.26
N GLN A 345 -6.70 -18.86 16.33
CA GLN A 345 -5.59 -17.93 16.28
C GLN A 345 -4.35 -18.59 15.66
N TYR A 346 -3.74 -17.94 14.68
CA TYR A 346 -2.60 -18.47 13.94
C TYR A 346 -1.48 -17.44 13.73
N PHE A 347 -0.27 -17.97 13.54
CA PHE A 347 0.94 -17.22 13.20
C PHE A 347 1.16 -17.30 11.68
N PRO A 348 1.15 -16.15 10.96
CA PRO A 348 1.12 -16.12 9.50
C PRO A 348 2.48 -16.33 8.83
N CYS A 349 3.29 -17.28 9.30
CA CYS A 349 4.43 -17.80 8.53
C CYS A 349 3.96 -19.04 7.75
N ARG A 350 3.91 -18.97 6.43
CA ARG A 350 3.56 -20.12 5.58
C ARG A 350 4.84 -20.71 4.98
N PRO A 351 5.20 -21.96 5.32
CA PRO A 351 6.27 -22.68 4.65
C PRO A 351 6.03 -22.73 3.13
N PHE A 352 6.99 -22.23 2.35
CA PHE A 352 6.85 -22.03 0.91
C PHE A 352 8.15 -22.36 0.16
N TYR A 353 8.01 -22.78 -1.10
CA TYR A 353 9.09 -22.95 -2.06
C TYR A 353 8.68 -22.32 -3.40
N SER A 354 9.49 -21.39 -3.90
CA SER A 354 9.35 -20.76 -5.22
C SER A 354 9.31 -21.81 -6.34
N PHE A 355 8.26 -21.83 -7.16
CA PHE A 355 8.12 -22.82 -8.24
C PHE A 355 9.05 -22.51 -9.43
N ASP A 356 9.44 -21.24 -9.60
CA ASP A 356 10.43 -20.78 -10.58
C ASP A 356 11.88 -21.17 -10.23
N GLY A 357 12.12 -21.77 -9.05
CA GLY A 357 13.44 -22.13 -8.55
C GLY A 357 14.29 -20.93 -8.07
N SER A 358 13.78 -19.69 -8.08
CA SER A 358 14.50 -18.51 -7.61
C SER A 358 14.68 -18.48 -6.08
N GLY A 359 13.95 -19.33 -5.36
CA GLY A 359 13.94 -19.40 -3.90
C GLY A 359 13.33 -18.16 -3.23
N ARG A 360 12.59 -17.35 -3.98
CA ARG A 360 12.03 -16.06 -3.56
C ARG A 360 11.02 -16.20 -2.42
N TYR A 361 11.03 -15.22 -1.52
CA TYR A 361 10.07 -15.09 -0.42
C TYR A 361 9.02 -14.03 -0.75
N TYR A 362 7.84 -14.12 -0.15
CA TYR A 362 6.78 -13.12 -0.31
C TYR A 362 6.30 -12.60 1.05
N LEU A 363 6.35 -11.28 1.25
CA LEU A 363 5.87 -10.64 2.47
C LEU A 363 4.56 -9.89 2.18
N GLY A 364 3.48 -10.44 2.75
CA GLY A 364 2.11 -10.04 2.48
C GLY A 364 1.50 -9.02 3.44
N LYS A 365 0.17 -9.00 3.49
CA LYS A 365 -0.65 -8.15 4.38
C LYS A 365 -0.16 -8.19 5.83
N ALA A 366 0.17 -9.37 6.35
CA ALA A 366 0.72 -9.56 7.70
C ALA A 366 1.95 -8.67 8.01
N PHE A 367 2.84 -8.47 7.04
CA PHE A 367 4.00 -7.57 7.14
C PHE A 367 3.60 -6.11 6.91
N LEU A 368 2.71 -5.84 5.96
CA LEU A 368 2.23 -4.51 5.61
C LEU A 368 1.33 -3.83 6.67
N GLN A 369 0.97 -4.54 7.74
CA GLN A 369 0.43 -3.95 8.97
C GLN A 369 1.47 -3.14 9.78
N ALA A 370 2.77 -3.35 9.51
CA ALA A 370 3.89 -2.69 10.19
C ALA A 370 4.90 -2.03 9.22
N ALA A 371 4.67 -2.13 7.90
CA ALA A 371 5.46 -1.46 6.88
C ALA A 371 4.59 -0.46 6.12
N MET A 372 5.06 0.78 6.03
CA MET A 372 4.61 1.72 5.01
C MET A 372 5.42 1.44 3.74
N ILE A 373 4.73 1.38 2.60
CA ILE A 373 5.35 1.30 1.27
C ILE A 373 4.88 2.44 0.36
N GLY A 374 5.65 2.77 -0.66
CA GLY A 374 5.21 3.63 -1.75
C GLY A 374 6.01 3.44 -3.03
N ILE A 375 5.48 3.93 -4.14
CA ILE A 375 6.14 3.92 -5.44
C ILE A 375 5.93 5.28 -6.11
N ASP A 376 6.99 5.87 -6.65
CA ASP A 376 6.87 6.79 -7.79
C ASP A 376 7.21 6.05 -9.10
N TRP A 377 6.22 5.95 -9.99
CA TRP A 377 6.36 5.29 -11.28
C TRP A 377 7.11 6.15 -12.32
N GLN A 378 7.53 7.38 -11.97
CA GLN A 378 8.28 8.28 -12.84
C GLN A 378 9.79 8.15 -12.65
N THR A 379 10.27 8.21 -11.41
CA THR A 379 11.66 7.87 -11.03
C THR A 379 11.91 6.36 -10.91
N MET A 380 10.84 5.56 -10.86
CA MET A 380 10.87 4.12 -10.56
C MET A 380 11.44 3.81 -9.15
N ALA A 381 11.30 4.76 -8.22
CA ALA A 381 11.66 4.59 -6.82
C ALA A 381 10.57 3.83 -6.05
N PHE A 382 10.98 2.80 -5.30
CA PHE A 382 10.17 2.09 -4.30
C PHE A 382 10.64 2.53 -2.91
N PHE A 383 9.70 2.97 -2.07
CA PHE A 383 9.92 3.40 -0.69
C PHE A 383 9.41 2.33 0.27
N MET A 384 10.15 2.08 1.35
CA MET A 384 9.69 1.26 2.47
C MET A 384 10.21 1.82 3.80
N ALA A 385 9.34 1.90 4.82
CA ALA A 385 9.65 2.45 6.14
C ALA A 385 8.84 1.76 7.26
N GLN A 386 9.30 1.90 8.50
CA GLN A 386 8.59 1.40 9.68
C GLN A 386 7.26 2.15 9.85
N ALA A 387 6.15 1.42 9.98
CA ALA A 387 4.86 1.99 10.33
C ALA A 387 4.67 2.10 11.86
N PRO A 388 3.85 3.06 12.33
CA PRO A 388 3.46 3.21 13.74
C PRO A 388 2.49 2.13 14.21
N GLY A 389 2.36 2.02 15.53
CA GLY A 389 1.27 1.32 16.20
C GLY A 389 -0.02 2.12 16.28
N PRO A 390 -1.01 1.65 17.08
CA PRO A 390 -2.35 2.24 17.15
C PRO A 390 -2.40 3.70 17.64
N GLU A 391 -1.46 4.10 18.50
CA GLU A 391 -1.38 5.46 19.06
C GLU A 391 -0.64 6.41 18.09
N ILE A 392 -1.21 6.55 16.90
CA ILE A 392 -0.71 7.39 15.81
C ILE A 392 -1.19 8.85 15.94
N PRO A 393 -0.36 9.86 15.65
CA PRO A 393 -0.84 11.24 15.47
C PRO A 393 -1.78 11.38 14.27
N SER A 394 -2.46 12.53 14.15
CA SER A 394 -3.34 12.80 13.02
C SER A 394 -2.62 12.71 11.65
N PRO A 395 -3.27 12.18 10.59
CA PRO A 395 -2.67 12.07 9.26
C PRO A 395 -2.08 13.39 8.77
N THR A 396 -0.86 13.31 8.24
CA THR A 396 -0.09 14.47 7.74
C THR A 396 0.27 14.20 6.29
N ILE A 397 -0.59 14.63 5.37
CA ILE A 397 -0.48 14.27 3.96
C ILE A 397 0.56 15.15 3.27
N GLN A 398 1.58 14.51 2.71
CA GLN A 398 2.66 15.10 1.94
C GLN A 398 2.57 14.67 0.47
N SER A 399 3.07 15.52 -0.43
CA SER A 399 3.20 15.18 -1.86
C SER A 399 4.43 14.31 -2.14
N ILE A 400 4.36 13.50 -3.19
CA ILE A 400 5.54 12.93 -3.87
C ILE A 400 5.67 13.69 -5.19
N GLY A 401 6.78 14.38 -5.41
CA GLY A 401 7.07 15.05 -6.66
C GLY A 401 7.39 14.06 -7.80
N PRO A 402 7.21 14.45 -9.07
CA PRO A 402 7.47 13.61 -10.25
C PRO A 402 8.96 13.32 -10.52
N SER A 403 9.83 13.66 -9.57
CA SER A 403 11.29 13.57 -9.61
C SER A 403 11.88 13.12 -8.26
N ASP A 404 11.03 12.74 -7.30
CA ASP A 404 11.44 12.55 -5.91
C ASP A 404 11.91 11.11 -5.69
N THR A 405 13.19 10.95 -5.35
CA THR A 405 13.82 9.65 -5.08
C THR A 405 13.93 9.33 -3.57
N SER A 406 13.24 10.10 -2.74
CA SER A 406 13.14 9.91 -1.28
C SER A 406 11.87 10.58 -0.74
N ILE A 407 11.42 10.14 0.44
CA ILE A 407 10.31 10.75 1.19
C ILE A 407 10.74 11.06 2.63
N GLY A 408 10.11 12.05 3.25
CA GLY A 408 10.41 12.46 4.62
C GLY A 408 9.71 11.59 5.66
N SER A 409 10.38 11.34 6.79
CA SER A 409 9.88 10.53 7.90
C SER A 409 9.70 11.33 9.20
N LEU A 410 9.22 10.65 10.24
CA LEU A 410 9.22 11.08 11.64
C LEU A 410 10.27 10.27 12.44
N PRO A 411 10.74 10.73 13.60
CA PRO A 411 11.77 10.02 14.37
C PRO A 411 11.39 8.59 14.75
N ILE A 412 12.34 7.64 14.67
CA ILE A 412 12.10 6.22 14.98
C ILE A 412 11.62 5.99 16.42
N ALA A 413 11.97 6.86 17.36
CA ALA A 413 11.47 6.83 18.75
C ALA A 413 9.94 6.89 18.84
N ASN A 414 9.27 7.43 17.82
CA ASN A 414 7.81 7.45 17.75
C ASN A 414 7.22 6.03 17.68
N PHE A 415 7.95 5.03 17.17
CA PHE A 415 7.50 3.64 17.09
C PHE A 415 7.12 3.13 18.47
N ALA A 416 8.07 3.09 19.41
CA ALA A 416 7.82 2.65 20.78
C ALA A 416 6.71 3.46 21.47
N SER A 417 6.62 4.77 21.23
CA SER A 417 5.53 5.60 21.78
C SER A 417 4.15 5.24 21.21
N SER A 418 4.06 4.94 19.90
CA SER A 418 2.81 4.60 19.21
C SER A 418 2.26 3.20 19.56
N TRP A 419 3.04 2.40 20.27
CA TRP A 419 2.64 1.10 20.83
C TRP A 419 2.45 1.11 22.36
N SER A 420 2.77 2.23 23.03
CA SER A 420 2.93 2.29 24.50
C SER A 420 1.68 1.91 25.32
N LYS A 421 0.47 2.03 24.77
CA LYS A 421 -0.78 1.58 25.41
C LYS A 421 -1.19 0.15 25.06
N SER A 422 -0.62 -0.43 24.00
CA SER A 422 -0.88 -1.81 23.58
C SER A 422 0.04 -2.80 24.30
N TRP A 423 1.21 -2.35 24.76
CA TRP A 423 2.19 -3.18 25.47
C TRP A 423 2.00 -3.12 26.99
N THR A 424 2.00 -4.29 27.63
CA THR A 424 2.19 -4.46 29.07
C THR A 424 3.64 -4.87 29.31
N LEU A 425 4.42 -3.98 29.93
CA LEU A 425 5.82 -4.28 30.27
C LEU A 425 5.86 -5.35 31.38
N LEU A 426 6.57 -6.44 31.10
CA LEU A 426 6.83 -7.48 32.09
C LEU A 426 7.78 -6.94 33.16
N ALA A 427 7.39 -7.09 34.42
CA ALA A 427 8.17 -6.62 35.57
C ALA A 427 9.49 -7.38 35.69
N GLU A 428 10.52 -6.72 36.24
CA GLU A 428 11.78 -7.36 36.57
C GLU A 428 11.57 -8.49 37.57
N GLN A 429 12.10 -9.68 37.27
CA GLN A 429 12.26 -10.70 38.30
C GLN A 429 13.28 -10.19 39.31
N SER A 430 12.81 -9.68 40.44
CA SER A 430 13.66 -9.36 41.58
C SER A 430 14.39 -10.63 42.00
N ASN A 431 15.69 -10.70 41.69
CA ASN A 431 16.51 -11.88 41.93
C ASN A 431 16.65 -12.07 43.46
N GLY A 432 15.80 -12.93 44.01
CA GLY A 432 15.45 -12.97 45.43
C GLY A 432 16.59 -13.48 46.29
N THR A 433 17.55 -12.60 46.60
CA THR A 433 18.59 -12.88 47.60
C THR A 433 17.88 -13.14 48.93
N ALA A 434 18.04 -14.34 49.48
CA ALA A 434 17.37 -14.74 50.71
C ALA A 434 17.97 -13.99 51.92
N ILE A 435 17.51 -12.77 52.17
CA ILE A 435 17.89 -11.98 53.33
C ILE A 435 17.11 -12.50 54.54
N ASN A 436 17.82 -13.18 55.43
CA ASN A 436 17.29 -13.66 56.70
C ASN A 436 16.88 -12.49 57.59
N ASN A 437 15.57 -12.22 57.69
CA ASN A 437 15.02 -11.22 58.60
C ASN A 437 15.06 -11.69 60.07
N THR A 438 16.24 -11.63 60.69
CA THR A 438 16.33 -11.52 62.15
C THR A 438 15.96 -10.11 62.59
N THR A 439 15.00 -10.02 63.51
CA THR A 439 14.49 -8.79 64.10
C THR A 439 15.58 -7.98 64.81
N ASN A 440 15.51 -6.64 64.68
CA ASN A 440 15.30 -5.79 65.86
C ASN A 440 14.83 -4.39 65.47
N ALA A 441 14.10 -3.75 66.38
CA ALA A 441 13.50 -2.44 66.17
C ALA A 441 14.29 -1.33 66.90
N THR A 442 14.33 -0.15 66.31
CA THR A 442 14.44 1.11 67.06
C THR A 442 13.75 2.25 66.31
N ARG A 443 13.43 3.32 67.05
CA ARG A 443 12.55 4.42 66.64
C ARG A 443 13.18 5.74 67.05
N SER A 444 13.25 6.71 66.14
CA SER A 444 13.45 8.12 66.47
C SER A 444 13.02 9.03 65.33
N ASP A 445 12.49 10.20 65.69
CA ASP A 445 11.94 11.23 64.83
C ASP A 445 13.04 12.15 64.25
N GLY A 446 12.68 13.04 63.31
CA GLY A 446 13.57 14.12 62.86
C GLY A 446 13.19 14.72 61.50
N ALA A 447 13.22 16.05 61.39
CA ALA A 447 12.82 16.78 60.18
C ALA A 447 13.87 17.84 59.76
N THR A 448 13.56 18.55 58.68
CA THR A 448 14.06 19.88 58.28
C THR A 448 15.51 20.07 57.74
N THR A 449 15.57 20.38 56.43
CA THR A 449 16.15 21.62 55.86
C THR A 449 17.66 21.73 55.57
N ALA A 450 17.95 22.46 54.47
CA ALA A 450 19.24 22.95 53.94
C ALA A 450 20.19 21.87 53.37
N ALA A 451 20.72 21.92 52.14
CA ALA A 451 21.09 23.01 51.19
C ALA A 451 22.46 23.69 51.45
N THR A 452 23.50 23.16 50.79
CA THR A 452 24.86 23.73 50.62
C THR A 452 25.61 22.83 49.62
N ARG A 453 26.42 23.30 48.65
CA ARG A 453 26.52 24.61 47.96
C ARG A 453 27.54 24.46 46.81
N LEU A 454 27.30 25.14 45.67
CA LEU A 454 28.33 25.64 44.72
C LEU A 454 29.19 24.60 43.93
N ALA A 455 29.80 24.92 42.78
CA ALA A 455 29.86 26.19 42.02
C ALA A 455 30.07 26.01 40.50
N THR A 456 29.61 27.02 39.71
CA THR A 456 30.22 27.55 38.46
C THR A 456 30.33 26.65 37.20
N THR A 457 30.25 27.14 35.94
CA THR A 457 30.30 28.53 35.41
C THR A 457 29.54 28.68 34.07
N SER A 458 28.97 29.88 33.82
CA SER A 458 28.82 30.67 32.55
C SER A 458 28.83 29.98 31.15
N ASN A 459 28.13 30.45 30.09
CA ASN A 459 27.56 31.79 29.84
C ASN A 459 26.44 31.80 28.75
N SER A 460 25.75 32.93 28.51
CA SER A 460 24.70 33.07 27.46
C SER A 460 24.58 34.50 26.87
N THR A 461 23.92 34.67 25.71
CA THR A 461 23.69 35.97 24.99
C THR A 461 22.29 36.06 24.31
N ASN A 462 21.92 37.22 23.71
CA ASN A 462 20.53 37.65 23.33
C ASN A 462 20.56 38.48 21.97
N LEU A 463 19.58 39.26 21.43
CA LEU A 463 18.43 40.04 21.99
C LEU A 463 17.39 40.61 20.94
N ARG A 464 16.09 40.22 21.00
CA ARG A 464 14.85 41.02 20.70
C ARG A 464 14.41 41.48 19.26
N LEU A 465 13.25 42.17 19.23
CA LEU A 465 12.34 42.57 18.12
C LEU A 465 11.82 44.05 18.31
N PRO A 466 11.37 44.79 17.27
CA PRO A 466 10.27 45.82 17.41
C PRO A 466 9.34 46.02 16.15
N SER A 467 8.53 47.12 16.04
CA SER A 467 7.27 47.18 15.22
C SER A 467 6.73 48.55 14.67
N THR A 468 5.78 48.50 13.68
CA THR A 468 4.57 49.38 13.40
C THR A 468 4.59 50.65 12.47
N GLY A 469 3.56 50.78 11.57
CA GLY A 469 3.16 51.94 10.68
C GLY A 469 2.01 51.53 9.66
N ALA A 470 1.39 52.30 8.72
CA ALA A 470 1.16 53.73 8.35
C ALA A 470 0.00 53.87 7.26
N LYS A 471 -0.50 55.07 6.81
CA LYS A 471 -1.62 55.25 5.80
C LYS A 471 -1.65 56.58 4.94
N ILE A 472 -2.48 56.61 3.85
CA ILE A 472 -3.01 57.74 2.98
C ILE A 472 -2.22 58.07 1.67
N GLY A 473 -2.79 58.49 0.49
CA GLY A 473 -4.18 58.47 -0.07
C GLY A 473 -4.58 59.51 -1.19
N ILE A 474 -5.23 59.04 -2.29
CA ILE A 474 -6.09 59.72 -3.35
C ILE A 474 -5.50 60.72 -4.40
N GLY A 475 -5.86 60.55 -5.70
CA GLY A 475 -5.72 61.54 -6.82
C GLY A 475 -6.24 61.04 -8.19
N PHE A 476 -6.67 61.91 -9.12
CA PHE A 476 -7.35 61.56 -10.41
C PHE A 476 -6.53 61.84 -11.68
N GLY A 477 -6.80 61.10 -12.78
CA GLY A 477 -6.45 61.48 -14.16
C GLY A 477 -6.50 60.32 -15.18
N ALA A 478 -7.37 60.40 -16.21
CA ALA A 478 -7.53 59.34 -17.21
C ALA A 478 -7.82 59.89 -18.63
N ALA A 479 -7.18 59.32 -19.66
CA ALA A 479 -7.52 59.55 -21.07
C ALA A 479 -6.90 58.53 -22.07
N ILE A 480 -5.61 58.19 -21.92
CA ILE A 480 -4.81 57.64 -23.05
C ILE A 480 -4.70 56.10 -23.09
N GLY A 481 -4.78 55.41 -21.95
CA GLY A 481 -4.43 53.97 -21.85
C GLY A 481 -5.35 52.95 -22.53
N PHE A 482 -6.49 53.37 -23.10
CA PHE A 482 -7.51 52.43 -23.61
C PHE A 482 -7.18 51.86 -25.00
N LEU A 483 -6.55 52.65 -25.88
CA LEU A 483 -6.29 52.28 -27.27
C LEU A 483 -5.21 51.19 -27.42
N THR A 484 -4.20 51.19 -26.55
CA THR A 484 -3.13 50.18 -26.57
C THR A 484 -3.59 48.81 -26.10
N LEU A 485 -4.47 48.76 -25.08
CA LEU A 485 -5.06 47.52 -24.57
C LEU A 485 -6.00 46.86 -25.58
N LEU A 486 -6.79 47.66 -26.32
CA LEU A 486 -7.64 47.15 -27.40
C LEU A 486 -6.82 46.47 -28.52
N ALA A 487 -5.73 47.12 -28.96
CA ALA A 487 -4.87 46.57 -30.00
C ALA A 487 -4.26 45.22 -29.60
N ALA A 488 -3.77 45.10 -28.36
CA ALA A 488 -3.21 43.84 -27.84
C ALA A 488 -4.27 42.72 -27.78
N GLY A 489 -5.45 43.01 -27.23
CA GLY A 489 -6.54 42.03 -27.10
C GLY A 489 -7.02 41.45 -28.43
N ILE A 490 -7.13 42.30 -29.47
CA ILE A 490 -7.52 41.88 -30.82
C ILE A 490 -6.50 40.88 -31.40
N VAL A 491 -5.19 41.11 -31.24
CA VAL A 491 -4.15 40.19 -31.72
C VAL A 491 -4.25 38.82 -31.04
N THR A 492 -4.44 38.79 -29.71
CA THR A 492 -4.59 37.52 -28.97
C THR A 492 -5.83 36.74 -29.42
N ILE A 493 -6.96 37.40 -29.65
CA ILE A 493 -8.20 36.77 -30.12
C ILE A 493 -8.01 36.18 -31.53
N VAL A 494 -7.40 36.92 -32.46
CA VAL A 494 -7.12 36.44 -33.83
C VAL A 494 -6.18 35.22 -33.82
N TYR A 495 -5.18 35.19 -32.93
CA TYR A 495 -4.27 34.04 -32.80
C TYR A 495 -5.02 32.78 -32.33
N ARG A 496 -5.77 32.87 -31.21
CA ARG A 496 -6.52 31.72 -30.66
C ARG A 496 -7.61 31.22 -31.61
N HIS A 497 -8.25 32.12 -32.37
CA HIS A 497 -9.23 31.71 -33.37
C HIS A 497 -8.59 30.91 -34.52
N ARG A 498 -7.37 31.27 -34.97
CA ARG A 498 -6.65 30.52 -36.01
C ARG A 498 -6.23 29.12 -35.55
N GLU A 499 -5.85 28.94 -34.28
CA GLU A 499 -5.53 27.62 -33.71
C GLU A 499 -6.77 26.72 -33.62
N LEU A 500 -7.89 27.24 -33.11
CA LEU A 500 -9.15 26.49 -33.01
C LEU A 500 -9.67 25.99 -34.38
N GLN A 501 -9.42 26.71 -35.47
CA GLN A 501 -9.79 26.25 -36.81
C GLN A 501 -8.89 25.10 -37.31
N ARG A 502 -7.60 25.07 -36.95
CA ARG A 502 -6.70 23.93 -37.25
C ARG A 502 -7.14 22.65 -36.52
N LEU A 503 -7.49 22.77 -35.24
CA LEU A 503 -7.98 21.66 -34.43
C LEU A 503 -9.34 21.13 -34.92
N LYS A 504 -10.22 22.02 -35.41
CA LYS A 504 -11.49 21.60 -36.03
C LYS A 504 -11.28 20.82 -37.33
N ALA A 505 -10.36 21.25 -38.19
CA ALA A 505 -10.04 20.54 -39.44
C ALA A 505 -9.59 19.09 -39.16
N GLN A 506 -8.62 18.90 -38.25
CA GLN A 506 -8.15 17.56 -37.86
C GLN A 506 -9.23 16.69 -37.21
N LYS A 507 -10.16 17.29 -36.45
CA LYS A 507 -11.26 16.54 -35.83
C LYS A 507 -12.30 16.08 -36.86
N GLN A 508 -12.56 16.88 -37.89
CA GLN A 508 -13.61 16.58 -38.87
C GLN A 508 -13.22 15.47 -39.85
N GLU A 509 -11.92 15.30 -40.13
CA GLU A 509 -11.39 14.21 -40.96
C GLU A 509 -11.60 12.81 -40.37
N ARG A 510 -11.55 12.66 -39.04
CA ARG A 510 -11.80 11.36 -38.35
C ARG A 510 -13.28 10.99 -38.20
N VAL A 511 -14.20 11.95 -38.17
CA VAL A 511 -15.62 11.69 -37.84
C VAL A 511 -16.32 10.90 -38.95
N THR A 512 -16.00 11.17 -40.21
CA THR A 512 -16.62 10.55 -41.40
C THR A 512 -16.45 9.02 -41.45
N TYR A 513 -15.44 8.46 -40.78
CA TYR A 513 -15.11 7.02 -40.86
C TYR A 513 -15.85 6.15 -39.82
N VAL A 514 -16.47 6.76 -38.80
CA VAL A 514 -16.94 6.05 -37.59
C VAL A 514 -18.47 5.97 -37.49
N THR A 515 -19.20 6.81 -38.24
CA THR A 515 -20.66 7.00 -38.15
C THR A 515 -21.55 5.84 -38.62
N GLY A 516 -21.01 4.65 -38.91
CA GLY A 516 -21.72 3.62 -39.69
C GLY A 516 -22.29 2.41 -38.96
N LEU A 517 -22.00 2.17 -37.67
CA LEU A 517 -22.00 0.79 -37.14
C LEU A 517 -22.35 0.59 -35.64
N HIS A 518 -23.30 1.33 -35.03
CA HIS A 518 -23.65 1.06 -33.61
C HIS A 518 -25.09 1.40 -33.15
N GLU A 519 -25.80 0.37 -32.63
CA GLU A 519 -27.09 0.35 -31.90
C GLU A 519 -27.26 -1.11 -31.36
N LEU A 520 -27.82 -1.48 -30.19
CA LEU A 520 -28.31 -0.81 -28.96
C LEU A 520 -28.19 -1.79 -27.74
N GLN A 521 -27.88 -1.27 -26.53
CA GLN A 521 -28.41 -1.62 -25.16
C GLN A 521 -28.33 -3.08 -24.61
N GLY A 522 -28.06 -3.42 -23.32
CA GLY A 522 -27.82 -2.75 -21.99
C GLY A 522 -27.38 -3.85 -20.93
N THR A 523 -27.43 -3.83 -19.57
CA THR A 523 -27.67 -2.92 -18.38
C THR A 523 -28.08 -3.80 -17.14
N ASP A 524 -27.77 -3.61 -15.82
CA ASP A 524 -26.98 -2.62 -15.00
C ASP A 524 -26.85 -3.00 -13.45
N THR A 525 -25.69 -3.40 -12.86
CA THR A 525 -25.34 -3.63 -11.38
C THR A 525 -23.85 -4.07 -11.02
N SER A 526 -23.41 -4.24 -9.74
CA SER A 526 -22.03 -3.88 -9.25
C SER A 526 -21.25 -4.73 -8.18
N GLY A 527 -19.89 -4.60 -8.10
CA GLY A 527 -19.00 -5.30 -7.11
C GLY A 527 -17.65 -4.67 -6.64
N LEU A 528 -16.87 -5.38 -5.79
CA LEU A 528 -15.69 -4.91 -4.98
C LEU A 528 -14.28 -5.46 -5.38
N HIS A 529 -13.20 -4.82 -4.89
CA HIS A 529 -11.79 -5.05 -5.27
C HIS A 529 -10.78 -4.94 -4.10
N GLU A 530 -9.72 -5.79 -4.07
CA GLU A 530 -8.52 -5.66 -3.21
C GLU A 530 -7.39 -4.87 -3.92
N MET A 531 -6.09 -5.20 -3.78
CA MET A 531 -4.97 -4.45 -4.40
C MET A 531 -3.85 -5.35 -4.95
N SER A 532 -3.33 -5.00 -6.14
CA SER A 532 -2.34 -5.77 -6.93
C SER A 532 -1.37 -4.85 -7.69
N LEU A 533 -0.31 -5.43 -8.25
CA LEU A 533 0.58 -4.80 -9.23
C LEU A 533 0.55 -5.60 -10.53
N GLY A 534 0.21 -4.94 -11.64
CA GLY A 534 0.08 -5.60 -12.94
C GLY A 534 1.43 -5.85 -13.61
N ALA A 535 1.69 -7.11 -13.99
CA ALA A 535 2.80 -7.49 -14.86
C ALA A 535 2.30 -8.50 -15.92
N PRO A 536 2.30 -8.15 -17.22
CA PRO A 536 2.02 -9.11 -18.29
C PRO A 536 3.26 -9.99 -18.55
N PRO A 537 3.12 -11.30 -18.79
CA PRO A 537 4.23 -12.15 -19.20
C PRO A 537 4.60 -11.90 -20.67
N GLU A 538 5.86 -11.53 -20.94
CA GLU A 538 6.41 -11.44 -22.30
C GLU A 538 7.56 -12.44 -22.49
N ARG A 539 7.25 -13.59 -23.14
CA ARG A 539 8.03 -14.06 -24.31
C ARG A 539 7.43 -15.26 -25.02
N ASP A 540 7.90 -15.45 -26.25
CA ASP A 540 7.65 -16.60 -27.12
C ASP A 540 8.00 -17.94 -26.48
N ALA A 541 7.12 -18.92 -26.69
CA ALA A 541 7.50 -20.33 -26.76
C ALA A 541 7.33 -20.77 -28.21
N SER A 542 8.43 -21.10 -28.89
CA SER A 542 8.40 -21.57 -30.27
C SER A 542 7.71 -22.93 -30.41
N LYS A 543 7.13 -23.14 -31.59
CA LYS A 543 6.45 -24.34 -32.11
C LYS A 543 6.96 -25.71 -31.62
N GLU A 544 6.06 -26.68 -31.80
CA GLU A 544 6.33 -28.12 -32.03
C GLU A 544 6.37 -29.03 -30.80
N TYR A 545 5.21 -29.60 -30.46
CA TYR A 545 5.12 -31.05 -30.26
C TYR A 545 3.75 -31.60 -30.69
N HIS A 546 3.67 -32.91 -30.90
CA HIS A 546 2.61 -33.53 -31.71
C HIS A 546 1.21 -33.60 -31.09
N GLU A 547 0.23 -33.21 -31.89
CA GLU A 547 -1.16 -33.62 -31.76
C GLU A 547 -1.32 -35.14 -31.94
N LYS A 548 -2.02 -35.80 -31.01
CA LYS A 548 -2.64 -37.11 -31.28
C LYS A 548 -3.95 -37.24 -30.50
N HIS A 549 -5.07 -37.28 -31.24
CA HIS A 549 -6.41 -37.23 -30.65
C HIS A 549 -6.76 -38.46 -29.79
N SER A 550 -7.71 -38.26 -28.88
CA SER A 550 -8.76 -39.26 -28.59
C SER A 550 -10.05 -38.85 -29.30
N ARG A 551 -10.49 -39.65 -30.29
CA ARG A 551 -11.85 -39.61 -30.89
C ARG A 551 -12.70 -40.71 -30.20
N ASN A 552 -14.01 -40.92 -30.40
CA ASN A 552 -15.01 -40.46 -31.39
C ASN A 552 -16.29 -40.01 -30.62
N ILE A 553 -17.53 -39.87 -31.10
CA ILE A 553 -18.35 -40.36 -32.25
C ILE A 553 -19.38 -39.22 -32.54
N TYR A 554 -19.90 -38.90 -33.73
CA TYR A 554 -20.27 -39.67 -34.94
C TYR A 554 -19.82 -38.92 -36.23
N GLU A 555 -19.28 -39.57 -37.28
CA GLU A 555 -19.96 -40.38 -38.35
C GLU A 555 -20.72 -39.48 -39.35
N MET A 556 -20.67 -39.59 -40.68
CA MET A 556 -20.36 -40.65 -41.68
C MET A 556 -19.56 -40.03 -42.87
N ASP A 557 -19.23 -40.67 -44.02
CA ASP A 557 -18.64 -41.97 -44.41
C ASP A 557 -18.35 -41.90 -45.94
N ALA A 558 -17.59 -42.86 -46.49
CA ALA A 558 -17.45 -43.25 -47.90
C ALA A 558 -16.79 -42.28 -48.92
N GLY A 559 -15.92 -42.83 -49.79
CA GLY A 559 -15.40 -42.09 -50.96
C GLY A 559 -13.99 -42.47 -51.45
N SER A 560 -13.65 -43.75 -51.61
CA SER A 560 -12.30 -44.17 -52.00
C SER A 560 -11.99 -44.02 -53.50
N ARG A 561 -10.94 -43.25 -53.83
CA ARG A 561 -9.91 -43.59 -54.83
C ARG A 561 -8.67 -42.72 -54.72
#